data_AF-A0A891ZVB8-F1
#
_entry.id   AF-A0A891ZVB8-F1
#
_cell.length_a   1.000
_cell.length_b   1.000
_cell.length_c   1.000
_cell.angle_alpha   90.00
_cell.angle_beta   90.00
_cell.angle_gamma   90.00
#
_symmetry.space_group_name_H-M   'P 1'
#
loop_
_entity.id
_entity.type
_entity.pdbx_description
1 polymer ?
#
loop_
_entity_poly.entity_id
_entity_poly.type
_entity_poly.pdbx_seq_one_letter_code
_entity_poly.pdbx_strand_id
1 'polypeptide(L)'
;MTRRTLRVPKFVVLAALAAATIASFDIVVAHAQTRPPDEELAEIREALLHAEYRPALRRAIAYLERTDLSASDRNAGLEVLAIIHIALRDDDAAQAVLHELFERDPGHRMSDTDAGPMVRSAFVRAREMAHPVAVRLEAERCSFDDTADTWTAEARVTEAVSAVATVRAMARHQGDVEWATAELELAPDGEIRVRVRASPGDERLVEYHLSALSPSGATLGQLGSPESPIVCNPEEETAPPDALVVDPDLSPPSGPVDQGAQMEWWPWLVAGIVAVGAGVGIAAGVVVAEESARPSLGEIALPLVRF
;
A
#
# COMPACT_ATOMS: atom_id res chain seq x y z
N MET A 1 21.45 65.27 -45.93
CA MET A 1 21.95 65.47 -44.55
C MET A 1 21.13 64.61 -43.61
N THR A 2 21.70 63.50 -43.19
CA THR A 2 21.00 62.35 -42.62
C THR A 2 21.24 62.33 -41.10
N ARG A 3 20.26 62.73 -40.30
CA ARG A 3 20.29 62.52 -38.84
C ARG A 3 19.63 61.18 -38.54
N ARG A 4 20.45 60.14 -38.34
CA ARG A 4 20.04 58.84 -37.78
C ARG A 4 19.95 58.98 -36.26
N THR A 5 18.75 59.06 -35.72
CA THR A 5 18.48 58.89 -34.29
C THR A 5 18.40 57.40 -33.97
N LEU A 6 19.40 56.88 -33.24
CA LEU A 6 19.38 55.56 -32.63
C LEU A 6 18.36 55.55 -31.48
N ARG A 7 17.22 54.89 -31.67
CA ARG A 7 16.33 54.49 -30.57
C ARG A 7 16.86 53.19 -29.99
N VAL A 8 17.33 53.25 -28.74
CA VAL A 8 17.62 52.06 -27.93
C VAL A 8 16.29 51.54 -27.37
N PRO A 9 15.90 50.27 -27.62
CA PRO A 9 14.70 49.71 -27.02
C PRO A 9 14.91 49.45 -25.53
N LYS A 10 14.14 50.14 -24.70
CA LYS A 10 14.02 49.94 -23.24
C LYS A 10 13.14 48.71 -22.93
N PHE A 11 13.61 47.49 -23.17
CA PHE A 11 12.83 46.28 -22.85
C PHE A 11 13.68 45.05 -22.46
N VAL A 12 14.70 45.20 -21.61
CA VAL A 12 15.50 44.02 -21.16
C VAL A 12 15.83 44.03 -19.66
N VAL A 13 14.99 44.58 -18.77
CA VAL A 13 15.28 44.54 -17.31
C VAL A 13 14.08 44.09 -16.47
N LEU A 14 13.20 43.21 -16.97
CA LEU A 14 12.05 42.74 -16.19
C LEU A 14 11.76 41.23 -16.29
N ALA A 15 12.78 40.42 -16.55
CA ALA A 15 12.65 38.95 -16.62
C ALA A 15 13.59 38.19 -15.67
N ALA A 16 14.25 38.87 -14.72
CA ALA A 16 15.21 38.23 -13.81
C ALA A 16 14.76 38.18 -12.34
N LEU A 17 13.51 38.56 -12.02
CA LEU A 17 12.99 38.58 -10.63
C LEU A 17 11.74 37.71 -10.40
N ALA A 18 11.39 36.82 -11.33
CA ALA A 18 10.21 35.95 -11.22
C ALA A 18 10.53 34.44 -11.14
N ALA A 19 11.81 34.07 -11.12
CA ALA A 19 12.26 32.67 -11.07
C ALA A 19 12.78 32.23 -9.68
N ALA A 20 12.54 33.01 -8.63
CA ALA A 20 13.06 32.76 -7.28
C ALA A 20 11.98 32.45 -6.22
N THR A 21 10.72 32.23 -6.60
CA THR A 21 9.58 32.14 -5.65
C THR A 21 8.72 30.87 -5.78
N ILE A 22 9.22 29.80 -6.41
CA ILE A 22 8.49 28.51 -6.53
C ILE A 22 9.36 27.33 -6.09
N ALA A 23 10.18 27.50 -5.05
CA ALA A 23 11.05 26.43 -4.54
C ALA A 23 10.88 26.20 -3.03
N SER A 24 9.76 26.61 -2.42
CA SER A 24 9.64 26.64 -0.96
C SER A 24 8.31 26.11 -0.39
N PHE A 25 7.49 25.41 -1.18
CA PHE A 25 6.19 24.91 -0.71
C PHE A 25 6.14 23.41 -0.36
N ASP A 26 7.22 22.65 -0.54
CA ASP A 26 7.21 21.21 -0.28
C ASP A 26 7.86 20.78 1.06
N ILE A 27 8.25 21.72 1.94
CA ILE A 27 8.97 21.39 3.19
C ILE A 27 8.08 21.49 4.45
N VAL A 28 6.79 21.82 4.35
CA VAL A 28 5.94 22.14 5.53
C VAL A 28 4.72 21.23 5.69
N VAL A 29 4.84 19.93 5.41
CA VAL A 29 3.83 18.94 5.86
C VAL A 29 4.45 17.84 6.75
N ALA A 30 5.72 17.97 7.10
CA ALA A 30 6.30 17.28 8.26
C ALA A 30 6.03 18.05 9.57
N HIS A 31 5.01 18.93 9.61
CA HIS A 31 4.49 19.51 10.85
C HIS A 31 3.69 18.46 11.60
N ALA A 32 4.45 17.53 12.17
CA ALA A 32 4.27 17.00 13.50
C ALA A 32 2.83 16.64 13.87
N GLN A 33 2.45 15.42 13.51
CA GLN A 33 1.49 14.60 14.25
C GLN A 33 2.06 14.38 15.67
N THR A 34 2.11 15.46 16.48
CA THR A 34 2.81 15.51 17.78
C THR A 34 2.12 14.65 18.83
N ARG A 35 0.84 14.35 18.63
CA ARG A 35 0.04 13.55 19.55
C ARG A 35 -0.13 12.12 19.04
N PRO A 36 0.11 11.12 19.91
CA PRO A 36 -0.23 9.73 19.63
C PRO A 36 -1.69 9.60 19.14
N PRO A 37 -1.98 8.71 18.16
CA PRO A 37 -3.34 8.49 17.66
C PRO A 37 -4.37 8.25 18.78
N ASP A 38 -4.00 7.46 19.80
CA ASP A 38 -4.90 7.12 20.91
C ASP A 38 -5.33 8.34 21.74
N GLU A 39 -4.42 9.28 22.00
CA GLU A 39 -4.72 10.49 22.76
C GLU A 39 -5.67 11.41 21.98
N GLU A 40 -5.43 11.57 20.68
CA GLU A 40 -6.30 12.39 19.82
C GLU A 40 -7.70 11.77 19.69
N LEU A 41 -7.79 10.45 19.51
CA LEU A 41 -9.07 9.75 19.46
C LEU A 41 -9.83 9.83 20.79
N ALA A 42 -9.12 9.77 21.92
CA ALA A 42 -9.72 9.96 23.24
C ALA A 42 -10.33 11.36 23.40
N GLU A 43 -9.66 12.42 22.92
CA GLU A 43 -10.21 13.78 22.93
C GLU A 43 -11.44 13.94 22.05
N ILE A 44 -11.49 13.25 20.90
CA ILE A 44 -12.66 13.26 20.02
C ILE A 44 -13.85 12.59 20.73
N ARG A 45 -13.61 11.45 21.39
CA ARG A 45 -14.62 10.74 22.19
C ARG A 45 -15.10 11.59 23.37
N GLU A 46 -14.21 12.29 24.05
CA GLU A 46 -14.56 13.21 25.15
C GLU A 46 -15.46 14.36 24.66
N ALA A 47 -15.12 14.98 23.53
CA ALA A 47 -15.95 16.01 22.92
C ALA A 47 -17.34 15.46 22.53
N LEU A 48 -17.41 14.23 22.02
CA LEU A 48 -18.67 13.53 21.72
C LEU A 48 -19.51 13.31 22.99
N LEU A 49 -18.90 12.87 24.10
CA LEU A 49 -19.57 12.68 25.39
C LEU A 49 -20.16 13.98 25.94
N HIS A 50 -19.50 15.11 25.71
CA HIS A 50 -19.98 16.45 26.06
C HIS A 50 -20.97 17.05 25.04
N ALA A 51 -21.45 16.27 24.07
CA ALA A 51 -22.35 16.70 23.00
C ALA A 51 -21.79 17.84 22.11
N GLU A 52 -20.47 17.97 22.03
CA GLU A 52 -19.77 18.91 21.15
C GLU A 52 -19.61 18.33 19.73
N TYR A 53 -20.73 17.94 19.11
CA TYR A 53 -20.73 17.15 17.87
C TYR A 53 -20.00 17.83 16.69
N ARG A 54 -20.16 19.15 16.51
CA ARG A 54 -19.53 19.86 15.38
C ARG A 54 -18.02 20.00 15.53
N PRO A 55 -17.47 20.39 16.71
CA PRO A 55 -16.04 20.26 16.98
C PRO A 55 -15.52 18.84 16.82
N ALA A 56 -16.20 17.84 17.39
CA ALA A 56 -15.80 16.43 17.31
C ALA A 56 -15.75 15.95 15.86
N LEU A 57 -16.74 16.29 15.03
CA LEU A 57 -16.79 15.96 13.60
C LEU A 57 -15.54 16.44 12.86
N ARG A 58 -15.17 17.72 13.02
CA ARG A 58 -13.99 18.27 12.35
C ARG A 58 -12.70 17.58 12.78
N ARG A 59 -12.58 17.26 14.07
CA ARG A 59 -11.41 16.54 14.61
C ARG A 59 -11.36 15.09 14.11
N ALA A 60 -12.49 14.39 14.05
CA ALA A 60 -12.58 13.03 13.53
C ALA A 60 -12.18 12.96 12.04
N ILE A 61 -12.61 13.93 11.23
CA ILE A 61 -12.18 14.04 9.82
C ILE A 61 -10.67 14.26 9.75
N ALA A 62 -10.13 15.23 10.49
CA ALA A 62 -8.68 15.51 10.52
C ALA A 62 -7.86 14.30 11.02
N TYR A 63 -8.39 13.54 11.99
CA TYR A 63 -7.79 12.31 12.47
C TYR A 63 -7.69 11.27 11.35
N LEU A 64 -8.75 11.06 10.56
CA LEU A 64 -8.74 10.07 9.46
C LEU A 64 -7.88 10.49 8.25
N GLU A 65 -7.52 11.77 8.14
CA GLU A 65 -6.54 12.28 7.15
C GLU A 65 -5.09 11.93 7.51
N ARG A 66 -4.82 11.44 8.73
CA ARG A 66 -3.51 10.98 9.16
C ARG A 66 -3.01 9.77 8.36
N THR A 67 -1.72 9.77 8.03
CA THR A 67 -1.06 8.70 7.26
C THR A 67 -0.40 7.63 8.13
N ASP A 68 -0.30 7.86 9.43
CA ASP A 68 0.35 6.99 10.42
C ASP A 68 -0.64 6.10 11.18
N LEU A 69 -1.91 6.09 10.79
CA LEU A 69 -2.92 5.26 11.45
C LEU A 69 -2.75 3.79 11.08
N SER A 70 -2.72 2.93 12.11
CA SER A 70 -2.90 1.50 11.89
C SER A 70 -4.32 1.20 11.36
N ALA A 71 -4.53 0.00 10.83
CA ALA A 71 -5.86 -0.43 10.40
C ALA A 71 -6.88 -0.37 11.55
N SER A 72 -6.46 -0.72 12.78
CA SER A 72 -7.30 -0.65 13.98
C SER A 72 -7.66 0.79 14.35
N ASP A 73 -6.67 1.70 14.35
CA ASP A 73 -6.88 3.12 14.67
C ASP A 73 -7.81 3.80 13.69
N ARG A 74 -7.62 3.53 12.39
CA ARG A 74 -8.49 4.02 11.32
C ARG A 74 -9.93 3.52 11.52
N ASN A 75 -10.12 2.24 11.85
CA ASN A 75 -11.45 1.70 12.10
C ASN A 75 -12.10 2.31 13.36
N ALA A 76 -11.32 2.56 14.41
CA ALA A 76 -11.81 3.23 15.61
C ALA A 76 -12.22 4.69 15.34
N GLY A 77 -11.48 5.40 14.48
CA GLY A 77 -11.84 6.72 13.98
C GLY A 77 -13.13 6.72 13.15
N LEU A 78 -13.28 5.74 12.23
CA LEU A 78 -14.49 5.56 11.42
C LEU A 78 -15.72 5.26 12.28
N GLU A 79 -15.58 4.43 13.32
CA GLU A 79 -16.66 4.16 14.28
C GLU A 79 -17.14 5.46 14.95
N VAL A 80 -16.21 6.25 15.49
CA VAL A 80 -16.54 7.52 16.16
C VAL A 80 -17.18 8.51 15.19
N LEU A 81 -16.65 8.61 13.96
CA LEU A 81 -17.22 9.47 12.92
C LEU A 81 -18.66 9.06 12.57
N ALA A 82 -18.93 7.76 12.42
CA ALA A 82 -20.28 7.26 12.17
C ALA A 82 -21.24 7.61 13.31
N ILE A 83 -20.82 7.45 14.57
CA ILE A 83 -21.63 7.82 15.75
C ILE A 83 -21.96 9.32 15.74
N ILE A 84 -20.98 10.16 15.39
CA ILE A 84 -21.17 11.62 15.28
C ILE A 84 -22.22 11.95 14.20
N HIS A 85 -22.15 11.36 13.01
CA HIS A 85 -23.14 11.59 11.95
C HIS A 85 -24.55 11.13 12.36
N ILE A 86 -24.66 9.97 13.02
CA ILE A 86 -25.95 9.48 13.56
C ILE A 86 -26.51 10.47 14.60
N ALA A 87 -25.68 10.99 15.51
CA ALA A 87 -26.10 11.98 16.50
C ALA A 87 -26.58 13.29 15.85
N LEU A 88 -25.96 13.69 14.74
CA LEU A 88 -26.33 14.85 13.93
C LEU A 88 -27.54 14.60 13.00
N ARG A 89 -28.07 13.37 12.94
CA ARG A 89 -29.12 12.92 12.02
C ARG A 89 -28.76 13.10 10.55
N ASP A 90 -27.49 12.87 10.24
CA ASP A 90 -26.95 12.85 8.88
C ASP A 90 -26.83 11.39 8.42
N ASP A 91 -27.98 10.81 8.06
CA ASP A 91 -28.10 9.36 7.79
C ASP A 91 -27.27 8.94 6.56
N ASP A 92 -27.18 9.79 5.54
CA ASP A 92 -26.43 9.50 4.31
C ASP A 92 -24.92 9.42 4.60
N ALA A 93 -24.39 10.40 5.33
CA ALA A 93 -22.97 10.40 5.72
C ALA A 93 -22.66 9.26 6.71
N ALA A 94 -23.55 9.00 7.67
CA ALA A 94 -23.40 7.88 8.58
C ALA A 94 -23.33 6.54 7.84
N GLN A 95 -24.21 6.33 6.86
CA GLN A 95 -24.23 5.12 6.05
C GLN A 95 -22.94 4.96 5.23
N ALA A 96 -22.44 6.03 4.62
CA ALA A 96 -21.19 6.01 3.88
C ALA A 96 -19.99 5.61 4.76
N VAL A 97 -19.88 6.20 5.95
CA VAL A 97 -18.78 5.87 6.89
C VAL A 97 -18.90 4.45 7.42
N LEU A 98 -20.11 4.00 7.75
CA LEU A 98 -20.34 2.61 8.18
C LEU A 98 -20.04 1.60 7.08
N HIS A 99 -20.36 1.94 5.82
CA HIS A 99 -20.03 1.11 4.69
C HIS A 99 -18.51 0.96 4.59
N GLU A 100 -17.75 2.06 4.57
CA GLU A 100 -16.29 2.03 4.57
C GLU A 100 -15.71 1.19 5.73
N LEU A 101 -16.24 1.36 6.95
CA LEU A 101 -15.80 0.58 8.12
C LEU A 101 -15.99 -0.92 7.90
N PHE A 102 -17.17 -1.36 7.46
CA PHE A 102 -17.45 -2.79 7.32
C PHE A 102 -16.95 -3.41 6.01
N GLU A 103 -16.65 -2.63 4.97
CA GLU A 103 -15.86 -3.10 3.83
C GLU A 103 -14.45 -3.47 4.30
N ARG A 104 -13.83 -2.62 5.12
CA ARG A 104 -12.47 -2.83 5.64
C ARG A 104 -12.38 -3.90 6.71
N ASP A 105 -13.37 -3.97 7.60
CA ASP A 105 -13.41 -4.92 8.70
C ASP A 105 -14.82 -5.48 8.92
N PRO A 106 -15.19 -6.56 8.20
CA PRO A 106 -16.54 -7.12 8.27
C PRO A 106 -16.88 -7.73 9.63
N GLY A 107 -15.87 -8.09 10.43
CA GLY A 107 -16.03 -8.60 11.78
C GLY A 107 -16.02 -7.52 12.86
N HIS A 108 -15.96 -6.23 12.50
CA HIS A 108 -15.86 -5.11 13.44
C HIS A 108 -16.95 -5.18 14.52
N ARG A 109 -16.54 -4.94 15.76
CA ARG A 109 -17.43 -4.84 16.92
C ARG A 109 -17.32 -3.43 17.49
N MET A 110 -18.47 -2.80 17.68
CA MET A 110 -18.56 -1.47 18.26
C MET A 110 -17.90 -1.46 19.65
N SER A 111 -17.01 -0.49 19.87
CA SER A 111 -16.26 -0.35 21.12
C SER A 111 -17.10 0.19 22.27
N ASP A 112 -18.07 1.06 21.97
CA ASP A 112 -19.02 1.60 22.96
C ASP A 112 -20.20 0.64 23.20
N THR A 113 -20.15 -0.13 24.29
CA THR A 113 -21.22 -1.07 24.66
C THR A 113 -22.52 -0.39 25.10
N ASP A 114 -22.44 0.89 25.49
CA ASP A 114 -23.56 1.66 26.04
C ASP A 114 -24.26 2.52 24.98
N ALA A 115 -23.78 2.49 23.73
CA ALA A 115 -24.36 3.26 22.62
C ALA A 115 -25.87 3.01 22.48
N GLY A 116 -26.64 4.08 22.24
CA GLY A 116 -28.09 4.02 22.19
C GLY A 116 -28.66 3.06 21.14
N PRO A 117 -29.93 2.62 21.27
CA PRO A 117 -30.55 1.65 20.35
C PRO A 117 -30.45 2.03 18.87
N MET A 118 -30.58 3.32 18.55
CA MET A 118 -30.47 3.84 17.18
C MET A 118 -29.10 3.57 16.55
N VAL A 119 -28.01 3.84 17.30
CA VAL A 119 -26.63 3.60 16.85
C VAL A 119 -26.42 2.10 16.64
N ARG A 120 -26.78 1.27 17.64
CA ARG A 120 -26.65 -0.19 17.53
C ARG A 120 -27.38 -0.75 16.31
N SER A 121 -28.62 -0.32 16.08
CA SER A 121 -29.39 -0.75 14.91
C SER A 121 -28.76 -0.30 13.58
N ALA A 122 -28.13 0.87 13.52
CA ALA A 122 -27.41 1.33 12.33
C ALA A 122 -26.19 0.44 12.02
N PHE A 123 -25.37 0.14 13.04
CA PHE A 123 -24.21 -0.76 12.88
C PHE A 123 -24.61 -2.17 12.46
N VAL A 124 -25.66 -2.74 13.07
CA VAL A 124 -26.17 -4.08 12.70
C VAL A 124 -26.59 -4.11 11.23
N ARG A 125 -27.40 -3.13 10.78
CA ARG A 125 -27.83 -3.05 9.38
C ARG A 125 -26.66 -2.86 8.42
N ALA A 126 -25.73 -1.98 8.74
CA ALA A 126 -24.57 -1.73 7.88
C ALA A 126 -23.72 -2.99 7.72
N ARG A 127 -23.49 -3.74 8.80
CA ARG A 127 -22.76 -5.03 8.75
C ARG A 127 -23.46 -6.06 7.87
N GLU A 128 -24.79 -6.14 7.92
CA GLU A 128 -25.58 -7.07 7.10
C GLU A 128 -25.54 -6.74 5.60
N MET A 129 -25.27 -5.49 5.23
CA MET A 129 -25.20 -5.01 3.84
C MET A 129 -23.78 -4.91 3.29
N ALA A 130 -22.76 -5.08 4.14
CA ALA A 130 -21.38 -4.86 3.78
C ALA A 130 -20.83 -5.96 2.85
N HIS A 131 -19.99 -5.55 1.92
CA HIS A 131 -19.23 -6.44 1.05
C HIS A 131 -17.75 -6.20 1.37
N PRO A 132 -17.03 -7.17 1.94
CA PRO A 132 -15.63 -6.97 2.33
C PRO A 132 -14.79 -6.52 1.13
N VAL A 133 -13.87 -5.59 1.37
CA VAL A 133 -12.87 -5.20 0.38
C VAL A 133 -11.98 -6.40 0.08
N ALA A 134 -11.81 -6.70 -1.21
CA ALA A 134 -10.90 -7.76 -1.63
C ALA A 134 -9.46 -7.27 -1.43
N VAL A 135 -8.68 -8.02 -0.65
CA VAL A 135 -7.24 -7.80 -0.51
C VAL A 135 -6.52 -8.78 -1.42
N ARG A 136 -5.63 -8.24 -2.27
CA ARG A 136 -4.79 -9.05 -3.15
C ARG A 136 -3.39 -9.17 -2.59
N LEU A 137 -2.91 -10.41 -2.53
CA LEU A 137 -1.55 -10.77 -2.15
C LEU A 137 -0.84 -11.37 -3.37
N GLU A 138 0.43 -11.05 -3.55
CA GLU A 138 1.27 -11.58 -4.62
C GLU A 138 2.58 -12.13 -4.04
N ALA A 139 2.97 -13.33 -4.47
CA ALA A 139 4.29 -13.88 -4.16
C ALA A 139 5.33 -13.18 -5.04
N GLU A 140 6.44 -12.77 -4.45
CA GLU A 140 7.50 -12.07 -5.19
C GLU A 140 8.72 -12.96 -5.41
N ARG A 141 9.25 -13.55 -4.33
CA ARG A 141 10.49 -14.31 -4.37
C ARG A 141 10.49 -15.42 -3.33
N CYS A 142 11.16 -16.52 -3.63
CA CYS A 142 11.57 -17.45 -2.60
C CYS A 142 13.06 -17.77 -2.65
N SER A 143 13.71 -17.82 -1.49
CA SER A 143 15.15 -18.06 -1.37
C SER A 143 15.47 -18.94 -0.17
N PHE A 144 16.57 -19.69 -0.27
CA PHE A 144 17.12 -20.49 0.81
C PHE A 144 18.51 -19.96 1.21
N ASP A 145 18.74 -19.79 2.50
CA ASP A 145 20.05 -19.45 3.07
C ASP A 145 20.70 -20.69 3.68
N ASP A 146 21.66 -21.28 2.96
CA ASP A 146 22.43 -22.45 3.38
C ASP A 146 23.16 -22.24 4.71
N THR A 147 23.54 -21.00 5.04
CA THR A 147 24.31 -20.70 6.25
C THR A 147 23.42 -20.69 7.48
N ALA A 148 22.19 -20.18 7.33
CA ALA A 148 21.21 -20.07 8.41
C ALA A 148 20.23 -21.26 8.46
N ASP A 149 20.27 -22.15 7.47
CA ASP A 149 19.32 -23.25 7.28
C ASP A 149 17.88 -22.71 7.32
N THR A 150 17.62 -21.65 6.55
CA THR A 150 16.36 -20.88 6.64
C THR A 150 15.83 -20.54 5.25
N TRP A 151 14.56 -20.87 5.02
CA TRP A 151 13.78 -20.41 3.87
C TRP A 151 13.21 -19.02 4.14
N THR A 152 13.31 -18.16 3.14
CA THR A 152 12.64 -16.86 3.13
C THR A 152 11.71 -16.78 1.93
N ALA A 153 10.42 -16.61 2.19
CA ALA A 153 9.41 -16.29 1.17
C ALA A 153 9.00 -14.82 1.32
N GLU A 154 9.07 -14.09 0.21
CA GLU A 154 8.68 -12.68 0.12
C GLU A 154 7.36 -12.57 -0.63
N ALA A 155 6.44 -11.79 -0.08
CA ALA A 155 5.16 -11.49 -0.68
C ALA A 155 4.79 -10.03 -0.44
N ARG A 156 3.84 -9.51 -1.21
CA ARG A 156 3.35 -8.14 -1.06
C ARG A 156 1.83 -8.09 -1.12
N VAL A 157 1.25 -7.20 -0.31
CA VAL A 157 -0.15 -6.79 -0.45
C VAL A 157 -0.24 -5.68 -1.47
N THR A 158 -0.90 -5.92 -2.60
CA THR A 158 -0.94 -4.96 -3.73
C THR A 158 -2.21 -4.11 -3.75
N GLU A 159 -3.28 -4.56 -3.07
CA GLU A 159 -4.56 -3.87 -3.02
C GLU A 159 -5.07 -3.77 -1.57
N ALA A 160 -5.67 -2.63 -1.21
CA ALA A 160 -6.30 -2.39 0.09
C ALA A 160 -5.40 -2.63 1.32
N VAL A 161 -4.08 -2.37 1.20
CA VAL A 161 -3.07 -2.49 2.27
C VAL A 161 -3.54 -1.92 3.60
N SER A 162 -4.18 -0.74 3.58
CA SER A 162 -4.62 -0.05 4.79
C SER A 162 -5.70 -0.78 5.58
N ALA A 163 -6.41 -1.76 4.99
CA ALA A 163 -7.42 -2.58 5.67
C ALA A 163 -6.82 -3.76 6.44
N VAL A 164 -5.59 -4.15 6.12
CA VAL A 164 -4.91 -5.30 6.71
C VAL A 164 -4.26 -4.90 8.04
N ALA A 165 -4.58 -5.63 9.10
CA ALA A 165 -3.92 -5.48 10.40
C ALA A 165 -2.74 -6.44 10.54
N THR A 166 -2.93 -7.68 10.11
CA THR A 166 -1.96 -8.76 10.30
C THR A 166 -2.03 -9.72 9.12
N VAL A 167 -0.90 -10.33 8.80
CA VAL A 167 -0.84 -11.42 7.82
C VAL A 167 -0.54 -12.71 8.56
N ARG A 168 -1.40 -13.72 8.42
CA ARG A 168 -1.14 -15.06 8.95
C ARG A 168 -0.46 -15.90 7.89
N ALA A 169 0.74 -16.36 8.19
CA ALA A 169 1.47 -17.33 7.40
C ALA A 169 1.28 -18.72 7.97
N MET A 170 0.95 -19.67 7.10
CA MET A 170 0.94 -21.09 7.41
C MET A 170 1.96 -21.77 6.51
N ALA A 171 2.91 -22.49 7.12
CA ALA A 171 3.98 -23.16 6.40
C ALA A 171 4.23 -24.58 6.93
N ARG A 172 4.73 -25.46 6.07
CA ARG A 172 5.15 -26.82 6.40
C ARG A 172 6.22 -27.31 5.42
N HIS A 173 6.96 -28.36 5.77
CA HIS A 173 7.75 -29.05 4.77
C HIS A 173 6.85 -29.90 3.88
N GLN A 174 7.22 -30.06 2.61
CA GLN A 174 6.47 -30.88 1.68
C GLN A 174 6.29 -32.31 2.22
N GLY A 175 5.05 -32.77 2.23
CA GLY A 175 4.66 -34.09 2.76
C GLY A 175 4.29 -34.10 4.24
N ASP A 176 4.58 -33.03 4.99
CA ASP A 176 4.14 -32.94 6.39
C ASP A 176 2.62 -32.74 6.48
N VAL A 177 2.03 -33.27 7.55
CA VAL A 177 0.59 -33.15 7.80
C VAL A 177 0.28 -31.85 8.56
N GLU A 178 1.18 -31.46 9.46
CA GLU A 178 0.98 -30.32 10.35
C GLU A 178 1.48 -29.01 9.72
N TRP A 179 0.68 -27.97 9.88
CA TRP A 179 1.04 -26.61 9.49
C TRP A 179 1.52 -25.85 10.72
N ALA A 180 2.71 -25.27 10.65
CA ALA A 180 3.07 -24.23 11.59
C ALA A 180 2.41 -22.92 11.18
N THR A 181 2.02 -22.14 12.17
CA THR A 181 1.34 -20.86 11.98
C THR A 181 2.16 -19.75 12.61
N ALA A 182 2.28 -18.62 11.92
CA ALA A 182 2.76 -17.38 12.51
C ALA A 182 1.95 -16.18 12.04
N GLU A 183 1.90 -15.18 12.91
CA GLU A 183 1.30 -13.89 12.63
C GLU A 183 2.42 -12.89 12.35
N LEU A 184 2.31 -12.20 11.23
CA LEU A 184 3.31 -11.29 10.68
C LEU A 184 2.72 -9.88 10.68
N GLU A 185 3.50 -8.93 11.17
CA GLU A 185 3.20 -7.51 11.00
C GLU A 185 3.47 -7.10 9.55
N LEU A 186 2.54 -6.34 8.98
CA LEU A 186 2.68 -5.83 7.62
C LEU A 186 3.59 -4.60 7.64
N ALA A 187 4.60 -4.59 6.77
CA ALA A 187 5.40 -3.38 6.61
C ALA A 187 4.56 -2.24 6.01
N PRO A 188 4.89 -0.96 6.24
CA PRO A 188 4.10 0.17 5.76
C PRO A 188 3.92 0.21 4.22
N ASP A 189 4.84 -0.39 3.48
CA ASP A 189 4.82 -0.53 2.02
C ASP A 189 4.06 -1.78 1.53
N GLY A 190 3.46 -2.54 2.44
CA GLY A 190 2.74 -3.77 2.14
C GLY A 190 3.65 -5.00 1.97
N GLU A 191 4.95 -4.91 2.23
CA GLU A 191 5.85 -6.05 2.17
C GLU A 191 5.65 -7.03 3.34
N ILE A 192 5.75 -8.32 3.02
CA ILE A 192 5.66 -9.44 3.94
C ILE A 192 6.89 -10.31 3.72
N ARG A 193 7.58 -10.68 4.80
CA ARG A 193 8.62 -11.72 4.75
C ARG A 193 8.29 -12.84 5.73
N VAL A 194 8.20 -14.05 5.19
CA VAL A 194 8.03 -15.27 5.96
C VAL A 194 9.38 -15.95 6.08
N ARG A 195 9.78 -16.30 7.30
CA ARG A 195 11.00 -17.08 7.54
C ARG A 195 10.66 -18.41 8.18
N VAL A 196 11.11 -19.49 7.54
CA VAL A 196 10.86 -20.87 7.97
C VAL A 196 12.22 -21.54 8.14
N ARG A 197 12.57 -21.92 9.37
CA ARG A 197 13.80 -22.69 9.59
C ARG A 197 13.64 -24.07 8.97
N ALA A 198 14.65 -24.52 8.23
CA ALA A 198 14.69 -25.84 7.65
C ALA A 198 15.02 -26.91 8.71
N SER A 199 14.62 -28.14 8.40
CA SER A 199 14.95 -29.30 9.23
C SER A 199 16.32 -29.84 8.79
N PRO A 200 17.23 -30.19 9.71
CA PRO A 200 18.57 -30.64 9.37
C PRO A 200 18.53 -31.87 8.45
N GLY A 201 19.18 -31.78 7.29
CA GLY A 201 19.31 -32.89 6.34
C GLY A 201 18.15 -33.02 5.34
N ASP A 202 17.22 -32.07 5.32
CA ASP A 202 16.15 -32.01 4.32
C ASP A 202 16.42 -30.89 3.30
N GLU A 203 16.75 -31.28 2.06
CA GLU A 203 16.64 -30.42 0.86
C GLU A 203 15.15 -30.16 0.50
N ARG A 204 14.23 -30.24 1.47
CA ARG A 204 12.80 -30.27 1.20
C ARG A 204 12.26 -28.89 0.87
N LEU A 205 11.49 -28.86 -0.20
CA LEU A 205 10.64 -27.74 -0.58
C LEU A 205 9.71 -27.37 0.59
N VAL A 206 9.52 -26.07 0.81
CA VAL A 206 8.57 -25.54 1.79
C VAL A 206 7.26 -25.23 1.08
N GLU A 207 6.16 -25.72 1.65
CA GLU A 207 4.81 -25.34 1.23
C GLU A 207 4.28 -24.26 2.16
N TYR A 208 3.71 -23.19 1.61
CA TYR A 208 3.12 -22.12 2.41
C TYR A 208 1.86 -21.54 1.78
N HIS A 209 1.03 -20.92 2.60
CA HIS A 209 -0.04 -20.04 2.16
C HIS A 209 -0.20 -18.87 3.15
N LEU A 210 -0.68 -17.74 2.66
CA LEU A 210 -0.84 -16.51 3.44
C LEU A 210 -2.30 -16.09 3.47
N SER A 211 -2.74 -15.54 4.60
CA SER A 211 -4.06 -14.94 4.76
C SER A 211 -3.89 -13.52 5.31
N ALA A 212 -4.40 -12.51 4.59
CA ALA A 212 -4.48 -11.14 5.10
C ALA A 212 -5.73 -10.99 5.97
N LEU A 213 -5.55 -10.48 7.19
CA LEU A 213 -6.59 -10.38 8.20
C LEU A 213 -6.90 -8.92 8.53
N SER A 214 -8.18 -8.61 8.70
CA SER A 214 -8.65 -7.33 9.27
C SER A 214 -8.35 -7.26 10.78
N PRO A 215 -8.51 -6.10 11.44
CA PRO A 215 -8.35 -5.97 12.89
C PRO A 215 -9.19 -6.94 13.73
N SER A 216 -10.41 -7.28 13.28
CA SER A 216 -11.24 -8.29 13.96
C SER A 216 -10.82 -9.74 13.71
N GLY A 217 -9.82 -9.97 12.85
CA GLY A 217 -9.35 -11.28 12.44
C GLY A 217 -10.11 -11.89 11.26
N ALA A 218 -10.96 -11.12 10.57
CA ALA A 218 -11.65 -11.59 9.38
C ALA A 218 -10.68 -11.68 8.19
N THR A 219 -10.75 -12.77 7.41
CA THR A 219 -9.93 -12.93 6.20
C THR A 219 -10.42 -11.99 5.10
N LEU A 220 -9.55 -11.09 4.65
CA LEU A 220 -9.81 -10.15 3.55
C LEU A 220 -9.25 -10.64 2.21
N GLY A 221 -8.22 -11.49 2.26
CA GLY A 221 -7.52 -12.00 1.09
C GLY A 221 -6.67 -13.21 1.43
N GLN A 222 -6.37 -14.03 0.43
CA GLN A 222 -5.55 -15.23 0.60
C GLN A 222 -4.62 -15.44 -0.60
N LEU A 223 -3.42 -15.93 -0.33
CA LEU A 223 -2.43 -16.36 -1.31
C LEU A 223 -2.14 -17.85 -1.11
N GLY A 224 -2.61 -18.68 -2.05
CA GLY A 224 -2.61 -20.14 -1.91
C GLY A 224 -3.71 -20.64 -0.96
N SER A 225 -3.77 -21.95 -0.75
CA SER A 225 -4.65 -22.57 0.26
C SER A 225 -4.02 -23.86 0.80
N PRO A 226 -4.58 -24.49 1.86
CA PRO A 226 -4.12 -25.81 2.30
C PRO A 226 -4.18 -26.89 1.21
N GLU A 227 -5.15 -26.80 0.29
CA GLU A 227 -5.35 -27.73 -0.83
C GLU A 227 -4.53 -27.37 -2.07
N SER A 228 -4.07 -26.13 -2.16
CA SER A 228 -3.25 -25.62 -3.28
C SER A 228 -2.22 -24.64 -2.73
N PRO A 229 -1.23 -25.14 -1.97
CA PRO A 229 -0.22 -24.28 -1.36
C PRO A 229 0.78 -23.79 -2.39
N ILE A 230 1.46 -22.70 -2.06
CA ILE A 230 2.61 -22.24 -2.83
C ILE A 230 3.82 -23.08 -2.42
N VAL A 231 4.53 -23.60 -3.41
CA VAL A 231 5.75 -24.37 -3.22
C VAL A 231 6.93 -23.44 -3.44
N CYS A 232 7.76 -23.26 -2.41
CA CYS A 232 9.03 -22.57 -2.51
C CYS A 232 10.09 -23.48 -3.11
N ASN A 233 10.44 -23.23 -4.38
CA ASN A 233 11.51 -23.91 -5.09
C ASN A 233 12.60 -22.88 -5.48
N PRO A 234 13.80 -22.91 -4.87
CA PRO A 234 14.82 -21.89 -5.05
C PRO A 234 15.55 -22.06 -6.38
N GLU A 235 15.57 -23.28 -6.93
CA GLU A 235 16.28 -23.58 -8.18
C GLU A 235 15.57 -22.98 -9.40
N GLU A 236 14.24 -22.86 -9.33
CA GLU A 236 13.39 -22.43 -10.44
C GLU A 236 13.49 -20.91 -10.70
N GLU A 237 13.84 -20.11 -9.68
CA GLU A 237 13.99 -18.65 -9.83
C GLU A 237 15.33 -18.25 -10.48
N THR A 238 16.30 -19.16 -10.52
CA THR A 238 17.63 -18.91 -11.13
C THR A 238 17.70 -19.13 -12.63
N ALA A 239 16.62 -19.53 -13.31
CA ALA A 239 16.63 -19.51 -14.77
C ALA A 239 16.54 -18.04 -15.21
N PRO A 240 17.64 -17.40 -15.68
CA PRO A 240 17.54 -16.07 -16.26
C PRO A 240 16.45 -16.14 -17.34
N PRO A 241 15.47 -15.23 -17.36
CA PRO A 241 14.43 -15.23 -18.38
C PRO A 241 15.16 -15.20 -19.70
N ASP A 242 15.07 -16.30 -20.45
CA ASP A 242 15.90 -16.64 -21.60
C ASP A 242 16.75 -15.45 -22.02
N ALA A 243 18.05 -15.49 -21.69
CA ALA A 243 19.01 -14.83 -22.54
C ALA A 243 18.65 -15.34 -23.92
N LEU A 244 17.88 -14.54 -24.67
CA LEU A 244 17.52 -14.77 -26.05
C LEU A 244 18.86 -15.09 -26.67
N VAL A 245 19.10 -16.37 -26.91
CA VAL A 245 20.09 -16.79 -27.87
C VAL A 245 19.46 -16.31 -29.16
N VAL A 246 19.71 -15.03 -29.45
CA VAL A 246 19.53 -14.44 -30.75
C VAL A 246 20.44 -15.29 -31.60
N ASP A 247 19.86 -16.30 -32.24
CA ASP A 247 20.52 -17.06 -33.28
C ASP A 247 20.93 -16.02 -34.34
N PRO A 248 22.23 -15.72 -34.53
CA PRO A 248 22.65 -14.71 -35.48
C PRO A 248 22.65 -15.30 -36.89
N ASP A 249 21.55 -15.92 -37.32
CA ASP A 249 21.28 -16.26 -38.71
C ASP A 249 20.10 -15.44 -39.26
N LEU A 250 20.30 -14.13 -39.22
CA LEU A 250 19.56 -13.20 -40.09
C LEU A 250 20.32 -13.08 -41.42
N SER A 251 20.24 -14.13 -42.23
CA SER A 251 20.42 -14.00 -43.67
C SER A 251 19.32 -13.07 -44.20
N PRO A 252 19.64 -11.89 -44.77
CA PRO A 252 18.62 -10.96 -45.25
C PRO A 252 17.87 -11.57 -46.44
N PRO A 253 16.51 -11.54 -46.46
CA PRO A 253 15.77 -11.91 -47.65
C PRO A 253 16.10 -10.91 -48.76
N SER A 254 16.75 -11.43 -49.81
CA SER A 254 17.02 -10.71 -51.05
C SER A 254 15.72 -10.60 -51.86
N GLY A 255 14.86 -9.66 -51.49
CA GLY A 255 13.62 -9.33 -52.20
C GLY A 255 13.72 -7.94 -52.84
N PRO A 256 13.27 -7.74 -54.09
CA PRO A 256 13.26 -6.43 -54.74
C PRO A 256 12.28 -5.49 -54.02
N VAL A 257 12.81 -4.32 -53.61
CA VAL A 257 12.05 -3.21 -53.03
C VAL A 257 11.20 -2.56 -54.11
N ASP A 258 9.89 -2.78 -54.06
CA ASP A 258 8.92 -2.04 -54.85
C ASP A 258 8.65 -0.70 -54.16
N GLN A 259 9.21 0.38 -54.72
CA GLN A 259 9.05 1.75 -54.22
C GLN A 259 7.67 2.30 -54.63
N GLY A 260 6.65 1.97 -53.84
CA GLY A 260 5.30 2.49 -53.97
C GLY A 260 4.99 3.57 -52.93
N ALA A 261 5.13 4.84 -53.34
CA ALA A 261 4.46 6.03 -52.82
C ALA A 261 4.29 6.19 -51.30
N GLN A 262 5.23 6.96 -50.74
CA GLN A 262 5.10 7.69 -49.47
C GLN A 262 3.82 8.53 -49.45
N MET A 263 2.97 8.30 -48.46
CA MET A 263 1.94 9.26 -48.05
C MET A 263 2.07 9.44 -46.53
N GLU A 264 2.91 10.40 -46.16
CA GLU A 264 3.18 10.83 -44.79
C GLU A 264 1.93 11.49 -44.20
N TRP A 265 1.24 10.78 -43.31
CA TRP A 265 0.02 11.26 -42.62
C TRP A 265 0.28 11.64 -41.16
N TRP A 266 1.53 11.96 -40.80
CA TRP A 266 1.94 12.23 -39.41
C TRP A 266 2.34 13.67 -39.02
N PRO A 267 2.28 14.75 -39.84
CA PRO A 267 2.87 16.03 -39.42
C PRO A 267 2.03 16.89 -38.45
N TRP A 268 0.85 16.46 -37.98
CA TRP A 268 -0.01 17.31 -37.12
C TRP A 268 0.10 17.09 -35.60
N LEU A 269 0.97 16.19 -35.11
CA LEU A 269 1.06 15.90 -33.67
C LEU A 269 2.16 16.67 -32.91
N VAL A 270 2.89 17.59 -33.56
CA VAL A 270 4.02 18.32 -32.92
C VAL A 270 3.78 19.82 -32.69
N ALA A 271 2.61 20.37 -33.04
CA ALA A 271 2.31 21.80 -32.87
C ALA A 271 1.33 22.13 -31.73
N GLY A 272 1.29 21.31 -30.67
CA GLY A 272 0.32 21.44 -29.57
C GLY A 272 0.87 21.27 -28.15
N ILE A 273 2.19 21.37 -27.93
CA ILE A 273 2.78 21.36 -26.57
C ILE A 273 3.88 22.43 -26.50
N VAL A 274 3.47 23.68 -26.41
CA VAL A 274 4.29 24.75 -25.81
C VAL A 274 3.32 25.70 -25.10
N ALA A 275 3.37 25.70 -23.76
CA ALA A 275 2.96 26.75 -22.82
C ALA A 275 2.10 26.27 -21.63
N VAL A 276 2.57 25.26 -20.88
CA VAL A 276 2.49 25.26 -19.41
C VAL A 276 3.78 24.62 -18.88
N GLY A 277 4.86 25.39 -18.92
CA GLY A 277 6.12 25.03 -18.28
C GLY A 277 6.30 25.86 -17.01
N ALA A 278 6.41 25.16 -15.88
CA ALA A 278 7.20 25.46 -14.68
C ALA A 278 6.61 24.63 -13.53
N GLY A 279 7.24 23.65 -12.90
CA GLY A 279 8.56 23.05 -13.03
C GLY A 279 8.70 22.12 -11.83
N VAL A 280 9.20 20.89 -12.02
CA VAL A 280 9.72 20.07 -10.92
C VAL A 280 10.96 19.37 -11.45
N GLY A 281 12.11 19.82 -10.97
CA GLY A 281 13.39 19.22 -11.23
C GLY A 281 13.53 17.93 -10.43
N ILE A 282 13.90 16.87 -11.13
CA ILE A 282 14.34 15.61 -10.54
C ILE A 282 15.73 15.85 -9.95
N ALA A 283 15.81 15.97 -8.62
CA ALA A 283 17.05 15.87 -7.88
C ALA A 283 17.11 14.48 -7.25
N ALA A 284 17.87 13.57 -7.87
CA ALA A 284 18.23 12.29 -7.29
C ALA A 284 19.25 12.53 -6.16
N GLY A 285 18.75 12.59 -4.92
CA GLY A 285 19.56 12.50 -3.72
C GLY A 285 19.58 11.05 -3.23
N VAL A 286 20.69 10.35 -3.43
CA VAL A 286 20.96 9.07 -2.77
C VAL A 286 21.21 9.38 -1.29
N VAL A 287 20.20 9.15 -0.45
CA VAL A 287 20.38 9.10 0.99
C VAL A 287 20.73 7.66 1.33
N VAL A 288 21.95 7.44 1.79
CA VAL A 288 22.34 6.20 2.45
C VAL A 288 21.55 6.16 3.75
N ALA A 289 20.46 5.39 3.77
CA ALA A 289 19.70 5.12 4.97
C ALA A 289 20.57 4.25 5.89
N GLU A 290 20.81 4.77 7.09
CA GLU A 290 21.39 4.02 8.18
C GLU A 290 20.47 2.84 8.50
N GLU A 291 21.04 1.63 8.46
CA GLU A 291 20.37 0.37 8.72
C GLU A 291 20.02 0.29 10.21
N SER A 292 18.96 0.99 10.61
CA SER A 292 18.37 0.81 11.93
C SER A 292 17.85 -0.62 12.00
N ALA A 293 18.44 -1.41 12.91
CA ALA A 293 18.11 -2.80 13.18
C ALA A 293 16.59 -3.01 13.14
N ARG A 294 16.12 -3.65 12.06
CA ARG A 294 14.70 -3.99 11.89
C ARG A 294 14.27 -4.79 13.13
N PRO A 295 13.15 -4.43 13.79
CA PRO A 295 12.56 -5.31 14.79
C PRO A 295 12.40 -6.70 14.17
N SER A 296 12.84 -7.74 14.87
CA SER A 296 12.89 -9.08 14.34
C SER A 296 11.49 -9.54 13.94
N LEU A 297 11.23 -9.57 12.64
CA LEU A 297 10.06 -10.19 12.02
C LEU A 297 9.93 -11.62 12.57
N GLY A 298 8.74 -12.00 13.00
CA GLY A 298 8.47 -13.27 13.70
C GLY A 298 9.13 -14.45 12.99
N GLU A 299 9.97 -15.20 13.72
CA GLU A 299 10.57 -16.44 13.23
C GLU A 299 9.60 -17.59 13.48
N ILE A 300 9.25 -18.33 12.42
CA ILE A 300 8.46 -19.55 12.57
C ILE A 300 9.41 -20.71 12.87
N ALA A 301 9.43 -21.14 14.13
CA ALA A 301 10.06 -22.39 14.50
C ALA A 301 9.07 -23.54 14.22
N LEU A 302 9.35 -24.35 13.19
CA LEU A 302 8.59 -25.59 12.96
C LEU A 302 8.90 -26.58 14.10
N PRO A 303 7.89 -27.27 14.66
CA PRO A 303 8.16 -28.33 15.62
C PRO A 303 8.96 -29.45 14.95
N LEU A 304 10.15 -29.74 15.48
CA LEU A 304 10.94 -30.89 15.04
C LEU A 304 10.20 -32.17 15.44
N VAL A 305 9.50 -32.79 14.50
CA VAL A 305 8.94 -34.13 14.70
C VAL A 305 10.11 -35.12 14.66
N ARG A 306 10.53 -35.63 15.83
CA ARG A 306 11.47 -36.74 15.89
C ARG A 306 10.74 -38.02 15.47
N PHE A 307 11.06 -38.51 14.28
CA PHE A 307 10.67 -39.86 13.82
C PHE A 307 11.48 -40.93 14.56
#